data_AF-A0A2M7U0Q4-F1
#
_entry.id   AF-A0A2M7U0Q4-F1
#
_cell.length_a   1.000
_cell.length_b   1.000
_cell.length_c   1.000
_cell.angle_alpha   90.00
_cell.angle_beta   90.00
_cell.angle_gamma   90.00
#
_symmetry.space_group_name_H-M   'P 1'
#
loop_
_entity.id
_entity.type
_entity.pdbx_description
1 polymer ?
#
loop_
_entity_poly.entity_id
_entity_poly.type
_entity_poly.pdbx_seq_one_letter_code
_entity_poly.pdbx_strand_id
1 'polypeptide(L)'
;MNILDSIHIILPEKDTAFTKELISFLSPVGKVSRDTITFTKSVDSFVPTVSFSMKGSKVPRVIFHGTDGFEIESEIVNSTGKVKDSPHSYEPIELKTVVDRLTGRKMIELDHTGFNLPWFDGIHPEILKLRTNLGNKSIYKLFPTGEPWDFILPASRKEIIDKKSLDYSVVRRPKFEIVSFDKSSQPLIQFDLQIKEDAQIIQKLFPEGIYDPRPNNVWVYLKNPYDLDICLVLNEWKTGDWSEFFTSSPPSESRED
;
A
#
# COMPACT_ATOMS: atom_id res chain seq x y z
N MET A 1 -18.29 15.17 -12.71
CA MET A 1 -17.64 15.06 -11.38
C MET A 1 -16.21 14.65 -11.62
N ASN A 2 -15.28 15.29 -10.94
CA ASN A 2 -13.86 14.96 -11.05
C ASN A 2 -13.52 13.80 -10.11
N ILE A 3 -12.93 12.74 -10.64
CA ILE A 3 -12.59 11.53 -9.89
C ILE A 3 -11.10 11.25 -9.96
N LEU A 4 -10.59 10.53 -8.96
CA LEU A 4 -9.24 10.00 -8.93
C LEU A 4 -9.10 8.92 -10.01
N ASP A 5 -8.12 9.10 -10.90
CA ASP A 5 -7.90 8.24 -12.06
C ASP A 5 -6.65 7.35 -11.88
N SER A 6 -5.59 7.89 -11.27
CA SER A 6 -4.39 7.12 -10.96
C SER A 6 -3.67 7.59 -9.69
N ILE A 7 -2.91 6.66 -9.13
CA ILE A 7 -2.00 6.88 -8.01
C ILE A 7 -0.61 6.41 -8.44
N HIS A 8 0.39 7.23 -8.19
CA HIS A 8 1.77 6.96 -8.59
C HIS A 8 2.71 7.12 -7.40
N ILE A 9 3.27 6.00 -6.94
CA ILE A 9 4.34 5.97 -5.93
C ILE A 9 5.66 6.20 -6.66
N ILE A 10 6.45 7.15 -6.18
CA ILE A 10 7.71 7.56 -6.78
C ILE A 10 8.82 7.45 -5.75
N LEU A 11 9.84 6.66 -6.06
CA LEU A 11 11.12 6.72 -5.36
C LEU A 11 12.05 7.76 -5.99
N PRO A 12 12.92 8.40 -5.18
CA PRO A 12 13.99 9.24 -5.69
C PRO A 12 14.84 8.52 -6.73
N GLU A 13 15.46 9.29 -7.63
CA GLU A 13 16.46 8.78 -8.56
C GLU A 13 17.81 8.58 -7.82
N LYS A 14 17.79 7.74 -6.78
CA LYS A 14 18.94 7.33 -5.96
C LYS A 14 19.04 5.82 -6.07
N ASP A 15 20.20 5.31 -6.48
CA ASP A 15 20.43 3.87 -6.71
C ASP A 15 19.39 3.22 -7.65
N THR A 16 19.58 3.50 -8.94
CA THR A 16 18.71 2.97 -10.01
C THR A 16 18.71 1.44 -10.10
N ALA A 17 19.72 0.76 -9.55
CA ALA A 17 19.84 -0.68 -9.63
C ALA A 17 18.82 -1.36 -8.72
N PHE A 18 18.73 -0.93 -7.46
CA PHE A 18 17.74 -1.44 -6.51
C PHE A 18 16.30 -1.29 -7.04
N THR A 19 15.93 -0.10 -7.55
CA THR A 19 14.56 0.13 -8.02
C THR A 19 14.21 -0.71 -9.25
N LYS A 20 15.17 -0.89 -10.17
CA LYS A 20 14.98 -1.77 -11.33
C LYS A 20 14.82 -3.23 -10.90
N GLU A 21 15.60 -3.69 -9.93
CA GLU A 21 15.47 -5.03 -9.36
C GLU A 21 14.10 -5.20 -8.69
N LEU A 22 13.64 -4.22 -7.92
CA LEU A 22 12.32 -4.22 -7.28
C LEU A 22 11.18 -4.24 -8.31
N ILE A 23 11.26 -3.42 -9.35
CA ILE A 23 10.30 -3.43 -10.47
C ILE A 23 10.29 -4.80 -11.17
N SER A 24 11.47 -5.39 -11.39
CA SER A 24 11.58 -6.71 -11.99
C SER A 24 10.96 -7.79 -11.09
N PHE A 25 11.19 -7.71 -9.78
CA PHE A 25 10.60 -8.62 -8.79
C PHE A 25 9.07 -8.52 -8.76
N LEU A 26 8.51 -7.30 -8.85
CA LEU A 26 7.06 -7.05 -8.86
C LEU A 26 6.41 -7.28 -10.23
N SER A 27 7.18 -7.53 -11.29
CA SER A 27 6.64 -7.72 -12.65
C SER A 27 5.58 -8.82 -12.81
N PRO A 28 5.51 -9.90 -11.99
CA PRO A 28 4.41 -10.86 -12.07
C PRO A 28 3.03 -10.26 -11.76
N VAL A 29 2.96 -9.15 -11.02
CA VAL A 29 1.71 -8.52 -10.57
C VAL A 29 1.41 -7.20 -11.29
N GLY A 30 2.11 -6.89 -12.38
CA GLY A 30 1.90 -5.66 -13.13
C GLY A 30 2.51 -5.67 -14.52
N LYS A 31 2.29 -4.59 -15.26
CA LYS A 31 2.89 -4.34 -16.58
C LYS A 31 4.04 -3.36 -16.42
N VAL A 32 5.24 -3.78 -16.81
CA VAL A 32 6.44 -2.95 -16.78
C VAL A 32 6.56 -2.20 -18.11
N SER A 33 6.81 -0.89 -18.02
CA SER A 33 7.16 -0.04 -19.15
C SER A 33 8.28 0.91 -18.73
N ARG A 34 9.45 0.77 -19.35
CA ARG A 34 10.68 1.47 -18.95
C ARG A 34 10.97 1.22 -17.46
N ASP A 35 11.02 2.28 -16.64
CA ASP A 35 11.30 2.25 -15.21
C ASP A 35 10.02 2.44 -14.36
N THR A 36 8.87 1.99 -14.89
CA THR A 36 7.57 2.06 -14.21
C THR A 36 6.87 0.72 -14.28
N ILE A 37 6.30 0.28 -13.16
CA ILE A 37 5.32 -0.80 -13.13
C ILE A 37 3.94 -0.23 -12.86
N THR A 38 2.98 -0.63 -13.68
CA THR A 38 1.55 -0.40 -13.45
C THR A 38 0.92 -1.69 -12.99
N PHE A 39 0.38 -1.72 -11.77
CA PHE A 39 -0.14 -2.95 -11.18
C PHE A 39 -1.42 -3.42 -11.87
N THR A 40 -1.53 -4.73 -12.04
CA THR A 40 -2.69 -5.36 -12.67
C THR A 40 -3.90 -5.23 -11.76
N LYS A 41 -5.02 -4.77 -12.32
CA LYS A 41 -6.28 -4.65 -11.59
C LYS A 41 -7.08 -5.94 -11.71
N SER A 42 -7.84 -6.26 -10.66
CA SER A 42 -8.82 -7.34 -10.73
C SER A 42 -9.93 -7.07 -11.76
N VAL A 43 -10.24 -5.79 -11.99
CA VAL A 43 -11.17 -5.31 -13.02
C VAL A 43 -10.54 -4.16 -13.79
N ASP A 44 -10.28 -4.36 -15.09
CA ASP A 44 -9.55 -3.40 -15.93
C ASP A 44 -10.18 -2.00 -16.00
N SER A 45 -11.52 -1.92 -15.92
CA SER A 45 -12.27 -0.66 -16.00
C SER A 45 -12.30 0.14 -14.69
N PHE A 46 -11.79 -0.42 -13.58
CA PHE A 46 -11.80 0.26 -12.29
C PHE A 46 -10.69 1.30 -12.17
N VAL A 47 -10.94 2.33 -11.37
CA VAL A 47 -9.98 3.38 -11.01
C VAL A 47 -9.92 3.51 -9.48
N PRO A 48 -8.78 3.98 -8.90
CA PRO A 48 -7.57 4.39 -9.60
C PRO A 48 -6.74 3.23 -10.14
N THR A 49 -5.95 3.52 -11.18
CA THR A 49 -4.81 2.67 -11.54
C THR A 49 -3.64 3.00 -10.61
N VAL A 50 -2.98 2.00 -10.03
CA VAL A 50 -1.82 2.21 -9.14
C VAL A 50 -0.53 1.84 -9.88
N SER A 51 0.49 2.66 -9.71
CA SER A 51 1.78 2.46 -10.35
C SER A 51 2.93 2.87 -9.43
N PHE A 52 4.10 2.31 -9.70
CA PHE A 52 5.32 2.54 -8.95
C PHE A 52 6.47 2.80 -9.93
N SER A 53 7.28 3.82 -9.66
CA SER A 53 8.41 4.17 -10.53
C SER A 53 9.57 4.80 -9.78
N MET A 54 10.65 4.96 -10.55
CA MET A 54 11.68 5.95 -10.29
C MET A 54 11.41 7.20 -11.12
N LYS A 55 11.44 8.36 -10.48
CA LYS A 55 11.41 9.67 -11.16
C LYS A 55 12.36 10.60 -10.42
N GLY A 56 12.88 11.64 -11.08
CA GLY A 56 13.84 12.63 -10.56
C GLY A 56 13.36 13.49 -9.37
N SER A 57 12.71 12.86 -8.40
CA SER A 57 12.33 13.41 -7.11
C SER A 57 13.52 13.39 -6.15
N LYS A 58 13.57 14.36 -5.24
CA LYS A 58 14.52 14.39 -4.12
C LYS A 58 14.15 13.46 -2.97
N VAL A 59 12.85 13.24 -2.75
CA VAL A 59 12.29 12.45 -1.64
C VAL A 59 11.23 11.47 -2.16
N PRO A 60 11.02 10.33 -1.49
CA PRO A 60 9.90 9.45 -1.82
C PRO A 60 8.57 10.20 -1.72
N ARG A 61 7.67 9.99 -2.68
CA ARG A 61 6.37 10.69 -2.73
C ARG A 61 5.29 9.84 -3.39
N VAL A 62 4.05 10.22 -3.17
CA VAL A 62 2.88 9.71 -3.91
C VAL A 62 2.17 10.86 -4.59
N ILE A 63 1.84 10.67 -5.86
CA ILE A 63 1.05 11.61 -6.65
C ILE A 63 -0.31 10.98 -6.98
N PHE A 64 -1.38 11.72 -6.70
CA PHE A 64 -2.77 11.36 -6.98
C PHE A 64 -3.27 12.22 -8.13
N HIS A 65 -3.56 11.60 -9.28
CA HIS A 65 -4.00 12.29 -10.48
C HIS A 65 -5.49 12.08 -10.76
N GLY A 66 -6.16 13.15 -11.14
CA GLY A 66 -7.56 13.12 -11.53
C GLY A 66 -7.87 13.14 -13.01
N THR A 67 -9.14 12.92 -13.31
CA THR A 67 -9.69 12.98 -14.67
C THR A 67 -9.68 14.37 -15.31
N ASP A 68 -9.60 15.45 -14.54
CA ASP A 68 -9.54 16.84 -15.05
C ASP A 68 -8.15 17.48 -14.92
N GLY A 69 -7.13 16.66 -14.65
CA GLY A 69 -5.76 17.13 -14.47
C GLY A 69 -5.45 17.66 -13.08
N PHE A 70 -6.35 17.56 -12.09
CA PHE A 70 -5.93 17.82 -10.70
C PHE A 70 -4.82 16.87 -10.28
N GLU A 71 -3.94 17.39 -9.45
CA GLU A 71 -2.82 16.66 -8.88
C GLU A 71 -2.75 16.98 -7.38
N ILE A 72 -2.63 15.94 -6.56
CA ILE A 72 -2.32 16.06 -5.14
C ILE A 72 -1.06 15.27 -4.89
N GLU A 73 -0.10 15.86 -4.20
CA GLU A 73 1.16 15.23 -3.84
C GLU A 73 1.25 15.08 -2.31
N SER A 74 1.79 13.94 -1.87
CA SER A 74 2.19 13.70 -0.49
C SER A 74 3.62 13.15 -0.47
N GLU A 75 4.50 13.78 0.29
CA GLU A 75 5.83 13.23 0.56
C GLU A 75 5.72 12.06 1.55
N ILE A 76 6.56 11.03 1.37
CA ILE A 76 6.67 9.88 2.27
C ILE A 76 7.93 10.07 3.12
N VAL A 77 7.81 10.92 4.13
CA VAL A 77 8.92 11.37 4.99
C VAL A 77 8.49 11.37 6.46
N ASN A 78 9.47 11.33 7.36
CA ASN A 78 9.22 11.57 8.78
C ASN A 78 8.99 13.06 9.03
N SER A 79 7.72 13.47 9.12
CA SER A 79 7.32 14.85 9.42
C SER A 79 7.35 15.18 10.92
N THR A 80 7.50 14.18 11.79
CA THR A 80 7.42 14.38 13.25
C THR A 80 8.67 15.00 13.85
N GLY A 81 9.80 14.93 13.15
CA GLY A 81 11.12 15.35 13.64
C GLY A 81 11.63 14.52 14.83
N LYS A 82 10.96 13.41 15.15
CA LYS A 82 11.29 12.54 16.29
C LYS A 82 11.81 11.21 15.76
N VAL A 83 12.73 10.61 16.52
CA VAL A 83 13.20 9.24 16.30
C VAL A 83 12.47 8.31 17.26
N LYS A 84 11.93 7.22 16.74
CA LYS A 84 11.22 6.18 17.48
C LYS A 84 11.46 4.85 16.80
N ASP A 85 12.01 3.90 17.55
CA ASP A 85 12.20 2.55 17.05
C ASP A 85 10.88 1.78 17.02
N SER A 86 10.79 0.85 16.07
CA SER A 86 9.73 -0.14 16.04
C SER A 86 9.71 -0.95 17.35
N PRO A 87 8.54 -1.18 17.98
CA PRO A 87 8.41 -2.10 19.10
C PRO A 87 8.53 -3.57 18.67
N HIS A 88 8.51 -3.84 17.36
CA HIS A 88 8.69 -5.16 16.78
C HIS A 88 10.11 -5.29 16.24
N SER A 89 10.80 -6.36 16.61
CA SER A 89 12.11 -6.70 16.06
C SER A 89 11.95 -7.28 14.66
N TYR A 90 12.75 -6.79 13.72
CA TYR A 90 12.92 -7.33 12.38
C TYR A 90 14.35 -7.05 11.90
N GLU A 91 14.81 -7.81 10.92
CA GLU A 91 16.09 -7.55 10.26
C GLU A 91 15.84 -7.33 8.76
N PRO A 92 16.14 -6.13 8.23
CA PRO A 92 16.04 -5.90 6.80
C PRO A 92 16.99 -6.82 6.03
N ILE A 93 16.51 -7.43 4.94
CA ILE A 93 17.29 -8.34 4.09
C ILE A 93 17.44 -7.78 2.67
N GLU A 94 18.43 -8.26 1.93
CA GLU A 94 18.61 -7.88 0.51
C GLU A 94 17.44 -8.40 -0.34
N LEU A 95 17.01 -7.63 -1.34
CA LEU A 95 15.98 -8.07 -2.28
C LEU A 95 16.35 -9.38 -2.99
N LYS A 96 17.63 -9.55 -3.34
CA LYS A 96 18.14 -10.80 -3.89
C LYS A 96 17.86 -12.01 -2.99
N THR A 97 17.98 -11.86 -1.67
CA THR A 97 17.67 -12.94 -0.72
C THR A 97 16.20 -13.31 -0.77
N VAL A 98 15.30 -12.34 -0.95
CA VAL A 98 13.87 -12.59 -1.16
C VAL A 98 13.63 -13.35 -2.47
N VAL A 99 14.24 -12.91 -3.56
CA VAL A 99 14.15 -13.55 -4.88
C VAL A 99 14.61 -15.01 -4.80
N ASP A 100 15.76 -15.26 -4.19
CA ASP A 100 16.32 -16.61 -4.04
C ASP A 100 15.35 -17.52 -3.23
N ARG A 101 14.78 -17.00 -2.13
CA ARG A 101 13.84 -17.76 -1.27
C ARG A 101 12.48 -17.99 -1.91
N LEU A 102 12.01 -17.07 -2.75
CA LEU A 102 10.76 -17.21 -3.51
C LEU A 102 10.94 -17.91 -4.86
N THR A 103 12.16 -18.34 -5.21
CA THR A 103 12.39 -19.08 -6.46
C THR A 103 11.54 -20.35 -6.49
N GLY A 104 10.82 -20.53 -7.61
CA GLY A 104 9.87 -21.63 -7.79
C GLY A 104 8.49 -21.40 -7.16
N ARG A 105 8.30 -20.31 -6.42
CA ARG A 105 7.01 -19.93 -5.79
C ARG A 105 6.30 -18.91 -6.64
N LYS A 106 5.01 -19.12 -6.84
CA LYS A 106 4.21 -18.26 -7.73
C LYS A 106 3.63 -17.10 -6.93
N MET A 107 4.07 -15.89 -7.25
CA MET A 107 3.37 -14.65 -6.90
C MET A 107 2.13 -14.54 -7.79
N ILE A 108 0.95 -14.40 -7.17
CA ILE A 108 -0.34 -14.43 -7.88
C ILE A 108 -0.83 -13.03 -8.18
N GLU A 109 -0.89 -12.18 -7.15
CA GLU A 109 -1.47 -10.85 -7.25
C GLU A 109 -0.98 -9.94 -6.11
N LEU A 110 -1.18 -8.64 -6.31
CA LEU A 110 -0.98 -7.61 -5.29
C LEU A 110 -2.35 -7.30 -4.69
N ASP A 111 -2.57 -7.60 -3.41
CA ASP A 111 -3.85 -7.33 -2.75
C ASP A 111 -4.04 -5.83 -2.48
N HIS A 112 -3.01 -5.21 -1.91
CA HIS A 112 -2.93 -3.78 -1.73
C HIS A 112 -1.48 -3.30 -1.71
N THR A 113 -1.31 -2.01 -1.91
CA THR A 113 -0.04 -1.31 -1.73
C THR A 113 -0.34 0.05 -1.13
N GLY A 114 0.65 0.69 -0.53
CA GLY A 114 0.38 1.92 0.17
C GLY A 114 1.61 2.51 0.81
N PHE A 115 1.37 3.52 1.63
CA PHE A 115 2.39 4.11 2.45
C PHE A 115 1.89 4.40 3.85
N ASN A 116 2.85 4.45 4.77
CA ASN A 116 2.59 4.76 6.16
C ASN A 116 3.45 5.96 6.56
N LEU A 117 2.81 6.93 7.24
CA LEU A 117 3.50 8.11 7.76
C LEU A 117 3.59 8.02 9.29
N PRO A 118 4.78 8.24 9.88
CA PRO A 118 4.96 8.27 11.32
C PRO A 118 4.06 9.30 11.98
N TRP A 119 3.25 8.87 12.95
CA TRP A 119 2.43 9.78 13.76
C TRP A 119 2.04 9.12 15.08
N PHE A 120 2.37 9.75 16.21
CA PHE A 120 2.28 9.08 17.51
C PHE A 120 0.96 9.29 18.25
N ASP A 121 0.11 10.19 17.77
CA ASP A 121 -1.16 10.51 18.43
C ASP A 121 -2.24 10.89 17.40
N GLY A 122 -3.27 10.04 17.27
CA GLY A 122 -4.35 10.23 16.31
C GLY A 122 -3.93 10.05 14.84
N ILE A 123 -4.42 10.94 13.98
CA ILE A 123 -4.24 10.86 12.52
C ILE A 123 -3.21 11.88 12.04
N HIS A 124 -2.29 11.44 11.17
CA HIS A 124 -1.30 12.31 10.56
C HIS A 124 -1.99 13.45 9.77
N PRO A 125 -1.59 14.74 9.95
CA PRO A 125 -2.25 15.87 9.29
C PRO A 125 -2.32 15.78 7.76
N GLU A 126 -1.26 15.27 7.11
CA GLU A 126 -1.28 15.06 5.66
C GLU A 126 -2.29 13.96 5.25
N ILE A 127 -2.46 12.91 6.06
CA ILE A 127 -3.46 11.86 5.79
C ILE A 127 -4.86 12.43 5.95
N LEU A 128 -5.10 13.26 6.96
CA LEU A 128 -6.36 13.98 7.12
C LEU A 128 -6.67 14.89 5.92
N LYS A 129 -5.65 15.60 5.41
CA LYS A 129 -5.76 16.41 4.19
C LYS A 129 -6.06 15.57 2.96
N LEU A 130 -5.40 14.42 2.78
CA LEU A 130 -5.70 13.47 1.71
C LEU A 130 -7.13 12.95 1.81
N ARG A 131 -7.60 12.60 3.02
CA ARG A 131 -8.98 12.17 3.28
C ARG A 131 -9.99 13.22 2.82
N THR A 132 -9.80 14.48 3.21
CA THR A 132 -10.67 15.59 2.76
C THR A 132 -10.64 15.76 1.24
N ASN A 133 -9.45 15.71 0.63
CA ASN A 133 -9.29 15.99 -0.79
C ASN A 133 -9.74 14.85 -1.71
N LEU A 134 -9.59 13.60 -1.27
CA LEU A 134 -9.87 12.41 -2.07
C LEU A 134 -11.23 11.77 -1.75
N GLY A 135 -11.82 12.05 -0.57
CA GLY A 135 -13.04 11.41 -0.10
C GLY A 135 -14.24 11.49 -1.05
N ASN A 136 -14.39 12.60 -1.78
CA ASN A 136 -15.43 12.77 -2.81
C ASN A 136 -15.00 12.45 -4.23
N LYS A 137 -13.73 12.08 -4.44
CA LYS A 137 -13.14 11.79 -5.74
C LYS A 137 -12.86 10.30 -5.96
N SER A 138 -12.95 9.48 -4.92
CA SER A 138 -12.74 8.03 -4.97
C SER A 138 -13.68 7.28 -4.01
N ILE A 139 -13.60 5.95 -3.99
CA ILE A 139 -14.17 5.14 -2.91
C ILE A 139 -13.16 5.13 -1.75
N TYR A 140 -13.18 6.21 -0.97
CA TYR A 140 -12.36 6.35 0.23
C TYR A 140 -13.07 5.69 1.42
N LYS A 141 -12.36 4.84 2.15
CA LYS A 141 -12.88 4.06 3.28
C LYS A 141 -11.93 4.17 4.47
N LEU A 142 -12.52 4.22 5.66
CA LEU A 142 -11.78 4.07 6.91
C LEU A 142 -11.77 2.59 7.28
N PHE A 143 -10.70 2.13 7.90
CA PHE A 143 -10.66 0.78 8.40
C PHE A 143 -11.73 0.58 9.49
N PRO A 144 -12.49 -0.53 9.47
CA PRO A 144 -13.73 -0.64 10.25
C PRO A 144 -13.52 -0.69 11.77
N THR A 145 -12.33 -1.06 12.23
CA THR A 145 -12.03 -1.25 13.66
C THR A 145 -11.52 0.02 14.34
N GLY A 146 -11.42 1.14 13.61
CA GLY A 146 -11.11 2.47 14.15
C GLY A 146 -9.63 2.85 14.12
N GLU A 147 -8.74 1.94 13.71
CA GLU A 147 -7.34 2.25 13.42
C GLU A 147 -7.25 3.35 12.35
N PRO A 148 -6.24 4.22 12.40
CA PRO A 148 -6.06 5.33 11.46
C PRO A 148 -5.47 4.83 10.13
N TRP A 149 -6.12 3.82 9.56
CA TRP A 149 -5.79 3.15 8.31
C TRP A 149 -6.87 3.49 7.30
N ASP A 150 -6.49 4.29 6.31
CA ASP A 150 -7.39 4.75 5.27
C ASP A 150 -7.12 3.94 4.00
N PHE A 151 -8.19 3.62 3.26
CA PHE A 151 -8.12 2.85 2.03
C PHE A 151 -8.83 3.55 0.89
N ILE A 152 -8.25 3.45 -0.31
CA ILE A 152 -8.92 3.77 -1.56
C ILE A 152 -9.19 2.44 -2.28
N LEU A 153 -10.47 2.13 -2.47
CA LEU A 153 -10.89 0.93 -3.17
C LEU A 153 -11.04 1.21 -4.67
N PRO A 154 -10.48 0.35 -5.55
CA PRO A 154 -10.77 0.41 -6.97
C PRO A 154 -12.26 0.22 -7.25
N ALA A 155 -12.82 1.10 -8.08
CA ALA A 155 -14.23 1.03 -8.46
C ALA A 155 -14.47 1.59 -9.86
N SER A 156 -15.63 1.26 -10.42
CA SER A 156 -16.07 1.88 -11.66
C SER A 156 -16.37 3.37 -11.44
N ARG A 157 -16.27 4.17 -12.51
CA ARG A 157 -16.62 5.60 -12.46
C ARG A 157 -18.05 5.82 -11.96
N LYS A 158 -18.98 4.94 -12.34
CA LYS A 158 -20.37 4.96 -11.90
C LYS A 158 -20.48 4.80 -10.37
N GLU A 159 -19.80 3.81 -9.80
CA GLU A 159 -19.81 3.59 -8.34
C GLU A 159 -19.22 4.79 -7.57
N ILE A 160 -18.16 5.41 -8.09
CA ILE A 160 -17.53 6.59 -7.47
C ILE A 160 -18.50 7.78 -7.47
N ILE A 161 -19.23 7.99 -8.57
CA ILE A 161 -20.20 9.08 -8.71
C ILE A 161 -21.44 8.83 -7.85
N ASP A 162 -21.98 7.62 -7.89
CA ASP A 162 -23.26 7.30 -7.27
C ASP A 162 -23.12 7.04 -5.76
N LYS A 163 -21.95 6.58 -5.29
CA LYS A 163 -21.55 6.28 -3.89
C LYS A 163 -22.48 5.35 -3.06
N LYS A 164 -23.66 5.02 -3.57
CA LYS A 164 -24.72 4.27 -2.86
C LYS A 164 -24.74 2.77 -3.19
N SER A 165 -23.98 2.35 -4.21
CA SER A 165 -24.13 1.03 -4.84
C SER A 165 -22.79 0.33 -5.05
N LEU A 166 -21.90 0.36 -4.05
CA LEU A 166 -20.65 -0.41 -4.16
C LEU A 166 -20.99 -1.90 -4.01
N ASP A 167 -20.70 -2.67 -5.05
CA ASP A 167 -20.86 -4.13 -5.00
C ASP A 167 -19.65 -4.75 -4.30
N TYR A 168 -19.84 -5.19 -3.06
CA TYR A 168 -18.79 -5.79 -2.25
C TYR A 168 -18.52 -7.25 -2.57
N SER A 169 -19.31 -7.89 -3.45
CA SER A 169 -19.01 -9.24 -3.95
C SER A 169 -17.91 -9.25 -5.01
N VAL A 170 -17.60 -8.09 -5.59
CA VAL A 170 -16.55 -7.92 -6.59
C VAL A 170 -15.19 -7.82 -5.91
N VAL A 171 -14.22 -8.62 -6.39
CA VAL A 171 -12.83 -8.53 -5.97
C VAL A 171 -12.22 -7.21 -6.45
N ARG A 172 -11.69 -6.38 -5.54
CA ARG A 172 -11.11 -5.06 -5.81
C ARG A 172 -9.64 -5.03 -5.40
N ARG A 173 -8.76 -5.18 -6.39
CA ARG A 173 -7.30 -5.19 -6.20
C ARG A 173 -6.59 -4.42 -7.32
N PRO A 174 -5.43 -3.80 -7.04
CA PRO A 174 -4.90 -3.55 -5.69
C PRO A 174 -5.66 -2.41 -5.01
N LYS A 175 -5.94 -2.53 -3.71
CA LYS A 175 -6.38 -1.37 -2.90
C LYS A 175 -5.18 -0.46 -2.63
N PHE A 176 -5.45 0.81 -2.33
CA PHE A 176 -4.39 1.73 -1.93
C PHE A 176 -4.54 2.09 -0.45
N GLU A 177 -3.54 1.76 0.35
CA GLU A 177 -3.53 1.95 1.81
C GLU A 177 -2.73 3.21 2.21
N ILE A 178 -3.27 3.95 3.18
CA ILE A 178 -2.71 5.21 3.69
C ILE A 178 -2.82 5.18 5.22
N VAL A 179 -1.69 4.99 5.91
CA VAL A 179 -1.69 4.67 7.35
C VAL A 179 -0.97 5.73 8.18
N SER A 180 -1.62 6.20 9.24
CA SER A 180 -0.89 6.89 10.32
C SER A 180 -0.25 5.83 11.21
N PHE A 181 1.08 5.80 11.26
CA PHE A 181 1.84 4.72 11.89
C PHE A 181 2.50 5.19 13.17
N ASP A 182 2.02 4.67 14.30
CA ASP A 182 2.51 5.05 15.62
C ASP A 182 3.71 4.21 16.06
N LYS A 183 4.03 3.13 15.35
CA LYS A 183 5.02 2.14 15.80
C LYS A 183 6.46 2.53 15.50
N SER A 184 6.74 3.32 14.46
CA SER A 184 8.11 3.72 14.09
C SER A 184 8.17 5.16 13.59
N SER A 185 9.33 5.80 13.70
CA SER A 185 9.62 7.08 13.04
C SER A 185 10.04 6.95 11.58
N GLN A 186 10.27 5.72 11.10
CA GLN A 186 10.60 5.47 9.70
C GLN A 186 9.31 5.42 8.87
N PRO A 187 9.16 6.25 7.83
CA PRO A 187 8.05 6.11 6.90
C PRO A 187 8.19 4.80 6.10
N LEU A 188 7.07 4.26 5.63
CA LEU A 188 7.03 2.94 5.01
C LEU A 188 6.32 3.00 3.66
N ILE A 189 6.83 2.27 2.67
CA ILE A 189 6.07 1.81 1.50
C ILE A 189 5.86 0.32 1.64
N GLN A 190 4.64 -0.15 1.39
CA GLN A 190 4.31 -1.57 1.49
C GLN A 190 3.69 -2.13 0.21
N PHE A 191 4.01 -3.39 -0.07
CA PHE A 191 3.42 -4.20 -1.12
C PHE A 191 2.89 -5.50 -0.51
N ASP A 192 1.57 -5.65 -0.45
CA ASP A 192 0.92 -6.87 0.03
C ASP A 192 0.75 -7.85 -1.13
N LEU A 193 1.59 -8.89 -1.11
CA LEU A 193 1.74 -9.87 -2.18
C LEU A 193 1.14 -11.21 -1.77
N GLN A 194 0.26 -11.72 -2.61
CA GLN A 194 -0.32 -13.04 -2.44
C GLN A 194 0.52 -14.10 -3.15
N ILE A 195 1.06 -15.02 -2.37
CA ILE A 195 1.91 -16.12 -2.82
C ILE A 195 1.12 -17.41 -2.76
N LYS A 196 1.25 -18.26 -3.79
CA LYS A 196 0.64 -19.60 -3.80
C LYS A 196 1.42 -20.58 -2.94
N GLU A 197 1.49 -20.31 -1.64
CA GLU A 197 2.14 -21.10 -0.60
C GLU A 197 1.41 -20.92 0.73
N ASP A 198 1.49 -21.92 1.61
CA ASP A 198 0.94 -21.84 2.96
C ASP A 198 1.67 -20.78 3.79
N ALA A 199 0.94 -20.02 4.61
CA ALA A 199 1.54 -18.97 5.43
C ALA A 199 2.63 -19.48 6.39
N GLN A 200 2.51 -20.71 6.91
CA GLN A 200 3.55 -21.31 7.76
C GLN A 200 4.83 -21.62 6.98
N ILE A 201 4.72 -21.89 5.68
CA ILE A 201 5.88 -22.03 4.79
C ILE A 201 6.51 -20.66 4.57
N ILE A 202 5.70 -19.64 4.26
CA ILE A 202 6.18 -18.26 4.09
C ILE A 202 6.91 -17.79 5.35
N GLN A 203 6.35 -18.01 6.55
CA GLN A 203 6.99 -17.69 7.83
C GLN A 203 8.37 -18.34 7.98
N LYS A 204 8.50 -19.63 7.62
CA LYS A 204 9.79 -20.34 7.69
C LYS A 204 10.81 -19.83 6.68
N LEU A 205 10.37 -19.29 5.55
CA LEU A 205 11.26 -18.70 4.56
C LEU A 205 11.83 -17.36 5.02
N PHE A 206 11.13 -16.64 5.90
CA PHE A 206 11.49 -15.29 6.32
C PHE A 206 11.48 -15.13 7.85
N PRO A 207 12.38 -15.83 8.57
CA PRO A 207 12.49 -15.71 10.02
C PRO A 207 12.90 -14.31 10.49
N GLU A 208 13.46 -13.48 9.60
CA GLU A 208 13.85 -12.09 9.87
C GLU A 208 12.66 -11.10 9.84
N GLY A 209 11.54 -11.52 9.25
CA GLY A 209 10.34 -10.70 9.12
C GLY A 209 9.46 -10.71 10.37
N ILE A 210 8.48 -9.80 10.41
CA ILE A 210 7.46 -9.79 11.46
C ILE A 210 6.32 -10.70 11.04
N TYR A 211 6.03 -11.74 11.82
CA TYR A 211 4.84 -12.57 11.61
C TYR A 211 3.65 -11.97 12.39
N ASP A 212 2.58 -11.57 11.69
CA ASP A 212 1.30 -11.25 12.33
C ASP A 212 0.36 -12.48 12.22
N PRO A 213 0.09 -13.16 13.35
CA PRO A 213 -0.75 -14.36 13.35
C PRO A 213 -2.22 -14.08 13.04
N ARG A 214 -2.69 -12.83 13.15
CA ARG A 214 -4.10 -12.47 12.91
C ARG A 214 -4.46 -12.50 11.41
N PRO A 215 -3.80 -11.70 10.54
CA PRO A 215 -3.95 -11.83 9.09
C PRO A 215 -3.19 -13.04 8.54
N ASN A 216 -2.33 -13.68 9.35
CA ASN A 216 -1.48 -14.80 8.98
C ASN A 216 -0.49 -14.42 7.87
N ASN A 217 0.26 -13.35 8.10
CA ASN A 217 1.14 -12.73 7.12
C ASN A 217 2.55 -12.48 7.67
N VAL A 218 3.50 -12.27 6.77
CA VAL A 218 4.90 -12.02 7.12
C VAL A 218 5.37 -10.72 6.48
N TRP A 219 5.80 -9.78 7.30
CA TRP A 219 6.30 -8.48 6.89
C TRP A 219 7.81 -8.57 6.71
N VAL A 220 8.26 -8.56 5.46
CA VAL A 220 9.68 -8.69 5.09
C VAL A 220 10.21 -7.32 4.70
N TYR A 221 11.09 -6.77 5.52
CA TYR A 221 11.71 -5.46 5.30
C TYR A 221 12.92 -5.61 4.38
N LEU A 222 13.06 -4.70 3.42
CA LEU A 222 14.15 -4.69 2.47
C LEU A 222 15.25 -3.72 2.89
N LYS A 223 16.50 -4.17 2.85
CA LYS A 223 17.65 -3.27 2.78
C LYS A 223 17.49 -2.44 1.52
N ASN A 224 17.52 -1.11 1.70
CA ASN A 224 17.28 -0.20 0.61
C ASN A 224 18.07 1.12 0.86
N PRO A 225 18.34 1.90 -0.19
CA PRO A 225 19.18 3.09 -0.12
C PRO A 225 18.41 4.36 0.26
N TYR A 226 17.12 4.27 0.57
CA TYR A 226 16.25 5.40 0.84
C TYR A 226 16.06 5.61 2.33
N ASP A 227 15.70 6.83 2.71
CA ASP A 227 15.35 7.18 4.08
C ASP A 227 13.88 6.80 4.37
N LEU A 228 13.48 5.57 3.98
CA LEU A 228 12.22 4.93 4.29
C LEU A 228 12.39 3.40 4.39
N ASP A 229 11.42 2.72 4.98
CA ASP A 229 11.32 1.27 4.91
C ASP A 229 10.55 0.87 3.63
N ILE A 230 10.99 -0.21 2.99
CA ILE A 230 10.21 -0.90 1.95
C ILE A 230 9.89 -2.28 2.47
N CYS A 231 8.60 -2.57 2.64
CA CYS A 231 8.11 -3.84 3.17
C CYS A 231 7.35 -4.64 2.10
N LEU A 232 7.68 -5.92 2.00
CA LEU A 232 6.88 -6.90 1.30
C LEU A 232 6.03 -7.64 2.34
N VAL A 233 4.72 -7.43 2.33
CA VAL A 233 3.79 -8.18 3.19
C VAL A 233 3.40 -9.42 2.43
N LEU A 234 3.96 -10.57 2.83
CA LEU A 234 3.77 -11.84 2.13
C LEU A 234 2.63 -12.61 2.77
N ASN A 235 1.62 -12.91 1.96
CA ASN A 235 0.41 -13.62 2.37
C ASN A 235 0.21 -14.89 1.56
N GLU A 236 -0.45 -15.87 2.17
CA GLU A 236 -1.07 -16.98 1.44
C GLU A 236 -2.13 -16.42 0.48
N TRP A 237 -2.14 -16.94 -0.76
CA TRP A 237 -3.18 -16.62 -1.72
C TRP A 237 -4.54 -17.22 -1.32
N LYS A 238 -5.57 -16.37 -1.25
CA LYS A 238 -6.94 -16.75 -0.93
C LYS A 238 -7.91 -16.25 -1.99
N THR A 239 -8.94 -17.05 -2.27
CA THR A 239 -10.04 -16.63 -3.14
C THR A 239 -10.94 -15.62 -2.43
N GLY A 240 -11.49 -14.66 -3.18
CA GLY A 240 -12.39 -13.63 -2.65
C GLY A 240 -11.66 -12.34 -2.27
N ASP A 241 -12.39 -11.43 -1.66
CA ASP A 241 -11.93 -10.09 -1.31
C ASP A 241 -12.43 -9.71 0.09
N TRP A 242 -11.62 -8.98 0.82
CA TRP A 242 -11.95 -8.48 2.16
C TRP A 242 -12.55 -7.06 2.09
N SER A 243 -12.89 -6.55 0.90
CA SER A 243 -13.62 -5.28 0.78
C SER A 243 -14.94 -5.29 1.56
N GLU A 244 -15.56 -6.46 1.78
CA GLU A 244 -16.79 -6.58 2.57
C GLU A 244 -16.66 -6.09 4.03
N PHE A 245 -15.44 -6.09 4.61
CA PHE A 245 -15.21 -5.55 5.95
C PHE A 245 -15.57 -4.06 6.03
N PHE A 246 -15.50 -3.32 4.92
CA PHE A 246 -15.91 -1.90 4.85
C PHE A 246 -17.44 -1.68 4.79
N THR A 247 -18.26 -2.73 4.96
CA THR A 247 -19.73 -2.63 5.04
C THR A 247 -20.24 -2.40 6.46
N SER A 248 -19.53 -2.90 7.46
CA SER A 248 -19.81 -2.60 8.87
C SER A 248 -19.44 -1.15 9.15
N SER A 249 -20.41 -0.36 9.63
CA SER A 249 -20.19 1.03 10.05
C SER A 249 -18.96 1.12 10.96
N PRO A 250 -18.09 2.14 10.82
CA PRO A 250 -17.06 2.38 11.82
C PRO A 250 -17.74 2.54 13.19
N PRO A 251 -17.14 2.07 14.29
CA PRO A 251 -17.64 2.38 15.63
C PRO A 251 -17.81 3.90 15.71
N SER A 252 -18.99 4.33 16.18
CA SER A 252 -19.30 5.73 16.37
C SER A 252 -18.14 6.41 17.06
N GLU A 253 -17.63 7.50 16.48
CA GLU A 253 -16.66 8.38 17.13
C GLU A 253 -17.08 8.53 18.60
N SER A 254 -16.26 8.01 19.51
CA SER A 254 -16.41 8.33 20.92
C SER A 254 -16.33 9.84 20.99
N ARG A 255 -17.46 10.47 21.27
CA ARG A 255 -17.51 11.88 21.62
C ARG A 255 -16.52 12.07 22.76
N GLU A 256 -15.55 12.95 22.56
CA GLU A 256 -14.83 13.55 23.66
C GLU A 256 -15.88 14.23 24.55
N ASP A 257 -16.14 13.63 25.71
CA ASP A 257 -16.73 14.28 26.88
C ASP A 257 -15.63 14.41 27.95
#